data_AF-A0A1Y3RND9-F1
#
_entry.id   AF-A0A1Y3RND9-F1
#
_cell.length_a   1.000
_cell.length_b   1.000
_cell.length_c   1.000
_cell.angle_alpha   90.00
_cell.angle_beta   90.00
_cell.angle_gamma   90.00
#
_symmetry.space_group_name_H-M   'P 1'
#
loop_
_entity.id
_entity.type
_entity.pdbx_description
1 polymer ?
#
loop_
_entity_poly.entity_id
_entity_poly.type
_entity_poly.pdbx_seq_one_letter_code
_entity_poly.pdbx_strand_id
1 'polypeptide(L)'
;MIPKITQERPNISERFWCSVCGRALPAPGQGTAAYPKDPWKFCPGCGEPIEYEKAEHIQWREQNCVRCGQALVYQVQCNSPYFVATSAYVGAPLCNNCLEEHCMQTNCLQCDIGEWPNCRYSNIKRQGMQKAREEGATNVWTE
;
A
#
# COMPACT_ATOMS: atom_id res chain seq x y z
N MET A 1 -2.82 24.92 -2.07
CA MET A 1 -2.33 23.68 -2.71
C MET A 1 -3.17 22.51 -2.24
N ILE A 2 -3.52 21.61 -3.16
CA ILE A 2 -4.30 20.41 -2.85
C ILE A 2 -3.31 19.29 -2.50
N PRO A 3 -3.41 18.65 -1.32
CA PRO A 3 -2.50 17.58 -0.93
C PRO A 3 -2.72 16.32 -1.78
N LYS A 4 -1.65 15.58 -2.04
CA LYS A 4 -1.75 14.23 -2.61
C LYS A 4 -2.07 13.25 -1.49
N ILE A 5 -3.05 12.38 -1.70
CA ILE A 5 -3.45 11.36 -0.74
C ILE A 5 -2.90 10.00 -1.15
N THR A 6 -2.39 9.24 -0.18
CA THR A 6 -2.05 7.82 -0.35
C THR A 6 -2.67 7.01 0.76
N GLN A 7 -3.11 5.79 0.45
CA GLN A 7 -3.67 4.87 1.42
C GLN A 7 -3.29 3.46 0.97
N GLU A 8 -2.56 2.74 1.82
CA GLU A 8 -1.99 1.45 1.42
C GLU A 8 -3.05 0.33 1.32
N ARG A 9 -4.11 0.42 2.15
CA ARG A 9 -5.24 -0.52 2.23
C ARG A 9 -6.45 0.18 2.85
N PRO A 10 -7.69 -0.26 2.56
CA PRO A 10 -8.91 0.42 3.00
C PRO A 10 -9.06 0.51 4.52
N ASN A 11 -8.45 -0.41 5.26
CA ASN A 11 -8.47 -0.45 6.72
C ASN A 11 -7.29 0.26 7.40
N ILE A 12 -6.52 1.08 6.67
CA ILE A 12 -5.48 1.97 7.21
C ILE A 12 -5.88 3.43 6.95
N SER A 13 -5.58 4.34 7.87
CA SER A 13 -5.81 5.77 7.70
C SER A 13 -5.07 6.35 6.49
N GLU A 14 -5.71 7.27 5.79
CA GLU A 14 -5.09 8.02 4.70
C GLU A 14 -3.88 8.84 5.18
N ARG A 15 -2.89 8.98 4.29
CA ARG A 15 -1.71 9.83 4.48
C ARG A 15 -1.72 10.94 3.46
N PHE A 16 -1.33 12.13 3.90
CA PHE A 16 -1.36 13.36 3.11
C PHE A 16 0.07 13.81 2.80
N TRP A 17 0.27 14.31 1.59
CA TRP A 17 1.57 14.77 1.10
C TRP A 17 1.43 16.12 0.42
N CYS A 18 2.40 17.01 0.65
CA CYS A 18 2.45 18.29 -0.04
C CYS A 18 2.65 18.05 -1.54
N SER A 19 1.74 18.56 -2.37
CA SER A 19 1.83 18.41 -3.83
C SER A 19 2.99 19.21 -4.44
N VAL A 20 3.50 20.21 -3.72
CA VAL A 20 4.59 21.09 -4.16
C VAL A 20 5.97 20.54 -3.78
N CYS A 21 6.18 20.24 -2.50
CA CYS A 21 7.50 19.84 -2.00
C CYS A 21 7.60 18.36 -1.57
N GLY A 22 6.52 17.59 -1.67
CA GLY A 22 6.50 16.15 -1.34
C GLY A 22 6.57 15.82 0.16
N ARG A 23 6.68 16.83 1.04
CA ARG A 23 6.74 16.60 2.49
C ARG A 23 5.43 15.99 3.02
N ALA A 24 5.55 15.04 3.95
CA ALA A 24 4.42 14.47 4.67
C ALA A 24 3.67 15.55 5.45
N LEU A 25 2.35 15.47 5.44
CA LEU A 25 1.45 16.42 6.08
C LEU A 25 0.67 15.75 7.21
N PRO A 26 0.37 16.49 8.29
CA PRO A 26 -0.53 16.01 9.34
C PRO A 26 -1.93 15.80 8.79
N ALA A 27 -2.68 14.84 9.33
CA ALA A 27 -4.06 14.63 8.90
C ALA A 27 -4.98 15.78 9.37
N PRO A 28 -5.98 16.16 8.58
CA PRO A 28 -6.95 17.18 8.98
C PRO A 28 -7.71 16.73 10.23
N GLY A 29 -8.09 17.69 11.08
CA GLY A 29 -8.87 17.42 12.30
C GLY A 29 -8.10 16.73 13.44
N GLN A 30 -6.79 16.49 13.32
CA GLN A 30 -5.93 16.09 14.43
C GLN A 30 -5.56 17.30 15.31
N GLY A 31 -6.56 17.97 15.87
CA GLY A 31 -6.36 18.94 16.95
C GLY A 31 -5.94 18.21 18.21
N THR A 32 -4.88 18.68 18.87
CA THR A 32 -4.59 18.25 20.24
C THR A 32 -5.52 19.02 21.20
N ALA A 33 -5.73 18.50 22.41
CA ALA A 33 -6.54 19.19 23.43
C ALA A 33 -6.05 20.63 23.73
N ALA A 34 -4.79 20.94 23.44
CA ALA A 34 -4.20 22.27 23.58
C ALA A 34 -4.52 23.22 22.42
N TYR A 35 -4.90 22.72 21.24
CA TYR A 35 -5.16 23.51 20.04
C TYR A 35 -6.40 22.97 19.29
N PRO A 36 -7.61 23.39 19.70
CA PRO A 36 -8.87 22.87 19.18
C PRO A 36 -9.24 23.36 17.77
N LYS A 37 -8.51 24.35 17.22
CA LYS A 37 -8.65 24.76 15.82
C LYS A 37 -7.51 24.13 15.02
N ASP A 38 -7.88 23.33 14.03
CA ASP A 38 -6.96 22.61 13.13
C ASP A 38 -5.76 23.49 12.73
N PRO A 39 -4.56 23.26 13.30
CA PRO A 39 -3.49 24.25 13.22
C PRO A 39 -2.70 24.18 11.90
N TRP A 40 -2.95 23.15 11.07
CA TRP A 40 -2.06 22.82 9.95
C TRP A 40 -2.56 23.32 8.61
N LYS A 41 -2.81 24.63 8.52
CA LYS A 41 -3.26 25.29 7.28
C LYS A 41 -2.16 25.54 6.26
N PHE A 42 -0.89 25.34 6.63
CA PHE A 42 0.26 25.60 5.77
C PHE A 42 1.23 24.42 5.79
N CYS A 43 1.87 24.15 4.66
CA CYS A 43 2.89 23.11 4.56
C CYS A 43 4.10 23.48 5.44
N PRO A 44 4.52 22.63 6.39
CA PRO A 44 5.70 22.89 7.23
C PRO A 44 7.04 22.91 6.46
N GLY A 45 7.04 22.54 5.18
CA GLY A 45 8.23 22.52 4.34
C GLY A 45 8.38 23.77 3.48
N CYS A 46 7.34 24.13 2.74
CA CYS A 46 7.38 25.23 1.77
C CYS A 46 6.47 26.41 2.10
N GLY A 47 5.68 26.35 3.18
CA GLY A 47 4.78 27.42 3.60
C GLY A 47 3.51 27.57 2.77
N GLU A 48 3.32 26.76 1.72
CA GLU A 48 2.13 26.81 0.87
C GLU A 48 0.85 26.48 1.66
N PRO A 49 -0.24 27.25 1.49
CA PRO A 49 -1.51 26.96 2.15
C PRO A 49 -2.07 25.61 1.68
N ILE A 50 -2.61 24.82 2.60
CA ILE A 50 -3.16 23.49 2.35
C ILE A 50 -4.68 23.56 2.24
N GLU A 51 -5.22 22.96 1.19
CA GLU A 51 -6.67 22.88 0.93
C GLU A 51 -7.12 21.42 1.05
N TYR A 52 -7.27 20.92 2.29
CA TYR A 52 -7.66 19.52 2.54
C TYR A 52 -9.05 19.19 2.01
N GLU A 53 -10.00 20.12 2.08
CA GLU A 53 -11.39 19.86 1.67
C GLU A 53 -11.53 19.65 0.16
N LYS A 54 -10.53 20.06 -0.63
CA LYS A 54 -10.49 19.88 -2.08
C LYS A 54 -9.76 18.60 -2.50
N ALA A 55 -9.20 17.85 -1.56
CA ALA A 55 -8.47 16.64 -1.88
C ALA A 55 -9.43 15.49 -2.18
N GLU A 56 -9.22 14.81 -3.31
CA GLU A 56 -9.99 13.61 -3.65
C GLU A 56 -9.49 12.42 -2.83
N HIS A 57 -10.35 11.96 -1.92
CA HIS A 57 -10.09 10.80 -1.07
C HIS A 57 -10.06 9.50 -1.87
N ILE A 58 -9.29 8.52 -1.37
CA ILE A 58 -9.10 7.27 -2.09
C ILE A 58 -10.37 6.43 -2.03
N GLN A 59 -10.91 6.12 -3.21
CA GLN A 59 -12.08 5.26 -3.36
C GLN A 59 -11.63 3.81 -3.52
N TRP A 60 -12.08 2.95 -2.62
CA TRP A 60 -11.84 1.52 -2.70
C TRP A 60 -12.95 0.81 -3.45
N ARG A 61 -12.59 -0.32 -4.06
CA ARG A 61 -13.50 -1.24 -4.73
C ARG A 61 -13.11 -2.67 -4.41
N GLU A 62 -14.02 -3.59 -4.66
CA GLU A 62 -13.73 -5.02 -4.55
C GLU A 62 -12.64 -5.43 -5.54
N GLN A 63 -11.74 -6.28 -5.06
CA GLN A 63 -10.59 -6.74 -5.82
C GLN A 63 -10.34 -8.21 -5.49
N ASN A 64 -10.11 -9.01 -6.53
CA ASN A 64 -9.72 -10.40 -6.43
C ASN A 64 -8.34 -10.57 -7.04
N CYS A 65 -7.59 -11.57 -6.57
CA CYS A 65 -6.31 -11.96 -7.15
C CYS A 65 -6.52 -12.35 -8.61
N VAL A 66 -5.80 -11.71 -9.52
CA VAL A 66 -5.95 -11.97 -10.97
C VAL A 66 -5.49 -13.37 -11.39
N ARG A 67 -4.70 -14.07 -10.55
CA ARG A 67 -4.23 -15.44 -10.83
C ARG A 67 -5.13 -16.52 -10.23
N CYS A 68 -5.46 -16.44 -8.95
CA CYS A 68 -6.18 -17.51 -8.23
C CYS A 68 -7.62 -17.16 -7.85
N GLY A 69 -8.08 -15.94 -8.12
CA GLY A 69 -9.45 -15.49 -7.80
C GLY A 69 -9.72 -15.21 -6.32
N GLN A 70 -8.77 -15.46 -5.42
CA GLN A 70 -8.93 -15.18 -3.99
C GLN A 70 -9.24 -13.71 -3.73
N ALA A 71 -10.22 -13.43 -2.87
CA ALA A 71 -10.57 -12.06 -2.48
C ALA A 71 -9.39 -11.35 -1.80
N LEU A 72 -9.10 -10.13 -2.29
CA LEU A 72 -8.05 -9.25 -1.77
C LEU A 72 -8.66 -8.07 -1.02
N VAL A 73 -9.66 -7.42 -1.61
CA VAL A 73 -10.45 -6.36 -0.98
C VAL A 73 -11.91 -6.70 -1.22
N TYR A 74 -12.73 -6.64 -0.17
CA TYR A 74 -14.16 -6.93 -0.23
C TYR A 74 -14.96 -5.88 0.53
N GLN A 75 -16.23 -5.70 0.14
CA GLN A 75 -17.14 -4.81 0.85
C GLN A 75 -17.83 -5.56 1.99
N VAL A 76 -17.70 -5.04 3.21
CA VAL A 76 -18.50 -5.50 4.34
C VAL A 76 -19.89 -4.88 4.22
N GLN A 77 -20.90 -5.74 4.09
CA GLN A 77 -22.30 -5.32 4.08
C GLN A 77 -22.78 -5.10 5.51
N CYS A 78 -23.08 -3.84 5.85
CA CYS A 78 -23.68 -3.42 7.11
C CYS A 78 -24.43 -2.10 6.89
N ASN A 79 -24.97 -1.49 7.94
CA ASN A 79 -25.73 -0.23 7.83
C ASN A 79 -24.92 0.92 7.20
N SER A 80 -23.58 0.87 7.29
CA SER A 80 -22.66 1.79 6.61
C SER A 80 -21.56 0.99 5.93
N PRO A 81 -21.77 0.51 4.68
CA PRO A 81 -20.83 -0.37 4.00
C PRO A 81 -19.42 0.22 3.91
N TYR A 82 -18.42 -0.62 4.13
CA TYR A 82 -17.00 -0.23 4.05
C TYR A 82 -16.15 -1.35 3.45
N PHE A 83 -14.99 -1.00 2.89
CA PHE A 83 -14.08 -1.97 2.30
C PHE A 83 -13.06 -2.46 3.33
N VAL A 84 -12.67 -3.73 3.22
CA VAL A 84 -11.63 -4.34 4.04
C VAL A 84 -10.67 -5.12 3.14
N ALA A 85 -9.37 -5.00 3.42
CA ALA A 85 -8.36 -5.83 2.79
C ALA A 85 -8.16 -7.13 3.59
N THR A 86 -8.04 -8.25 2.88
CA THR A 86 -7.65 -9.53 3.47
C THR A 86 -6.16 -9.53 3.81
N SER A 87 -5.73 -10.49 4.63
CA SER A 87 -4.31 -10.67 4.96
C SER A 87 -3.44 -10.98 3.74
N ALA A 88 -4.04 -11.44 2.65
CA ALA A 88 -3.33 -11.77 1.42
C ALA A 88 -3.12 -10.56 0.49
N TYR A 89 -3.80 -9.44 0.74
CA TYR A 89 -3.61 -8.21 -0.02
C TYR A 89 -2.33 -7.49 0.41
N VAL A 90 -1.43 -7.31 -0.55
CA VAL A 90 -0.12 -6.66 -0.36
C VAL A 90 0.01 -5.38 -1.19
N GLY A 91 -1.10 -4.84 -1.69
CA GLY A 91 -1.10 -3.66 -2.56
C GLY A 91 -0.80 -3.95 -4.03
N ALA A 92 -0.97 -5.20 -4.47
CA ALA A 92 -0.75 -5.68 -5.83
C ALA A 92 -2.03 -6.34 -6.38
N PRO A 93 -2.15 -6.53 -7.71
CA PRO A 93 -3.25 -7.31 -8.30
C PRO A 93 -3.16 -8.82 -7.98
N LEU A 94 -2.06 -9.27 -7.37
CA LEU A 94 -1.84 -10.64 -6.93
C LEU A 94 -1.92 -10.75 -5.40
N CYS A 95 -2.40 -11.89 -4.90
CA CYS A 95 -2.27 -12.25 -3.49
C CYS A 95 -0.80 -12.52 -3.14
N ASN A 96 -0.45 -12.46 -1.85
CA ASN A 96 0.93 -12.65 -1.39
C ASN A 96 1.61 -13.91 -1.98
N ASN A 97 0.93 -15.07 -1.96
CA ASN A 97 1.49 -16.32 -2.48
C ASN A 97 1.73 -16.27 -4.00
N CYS A 98 0.74 -15.83 -4.78
CA CYS A 98 0.87 -15.71 -6.24
C CYS A 98 1.92 -14.65 -6.62
N LEU A 99 2.07 -13.60 -5.81
CA LEU A 99 3.10 -12.59 -6.02
C LEU A 99 4.49 -13.14 -5.72
N GLU A 100 4.65 -13.95 -4.66
CA GLU A 100 5.91 -14.64 -4.35
C GLU A 100 6.36 -15.53 -5.53
N GLU A 101 5.46 -16.37 -6.04
CA GLU A 101 5.71 -17.20 -7.22
C GLU A 101 6.09 -16.36 -8.45
N HIS A 102 5.33 -15.30 -8.75
CA HIS A 102 5.64 -14.39 -9.85
C HIS A 102 7.02 -13.77 -9.68
N CYS A 103 7.33 -13.25 -8.49
CA CYS A 103 8.60 -12.60 -8.22
C CYS A 103 9.81 -13.54 -8.37
N MET A 104 9.65 -14.82 -8.02
CA MET A 104 10.71 -15.83 -8.19
C MET A 104 10.98 -16.14 -9.67
N GLN A 105 9.95 -16.13 -10.51
CA GLN A 105 10.06 -16.49 -11.93
C GLN A 105 10.35 -15.30 -12.85
N THR A 106 9.96 -14.09 -12.45
CA THR A 106 10.05 -12.89 -13.30
C THR A 106 11.40 -12.17 -13.17
N ASN A 107 11.96 -11.74 -14.30
CA ASN A 107 13.09 -10.80 -14.33
C ASN A 107 12.64 -9.40 -13.90
N CYS A 108 13.25 -8.85 -12.84
CA CYS A 108 12.85 -7.57 -12.27
C CYS A 108 13.10 -6.36 -13.19
N LEU A 109 13.98 -6.47 -14.19
CA LEU A 109 14.22 -5.38 -15.14
C LEU A 109 13.05 -5.16 -16.12
N GLN A 110 12.17 -6.16 -16.26
CA GLN A 110 11.03 -6.15 -17.19
C GLN A 110 9.71 -6.44 -16.45
N CYS A 111 9.67 -6.27 -15.13
CA CYS A 111 8.48 -6.54 -14.32
C CYS A 111 7.48 -5.40 -14.45
N ASP A 112 6.23 -5.72 -14.75
CA ASP A 112 5.10 -4.81 -14.85
C ASP A 112 4.40 -4.54 -13.51
N ILE A 113 4.65 -5.38 -12.50
CA ILE A 113 4.06 -5.25 -11.15
C ILE A 113 4.86 -4.27 -10.27
N GLY A 114 6.16 -4.09 -10.50
CA GLY A 114 6.98 -3.22 -9.66
C GLY A 114 8.21 -2.65 -10.36
N GLU A 115 8.47 -1.36 -10.11
CA GLU A 115 9.54 -0.60 -10.75
C GLU A 115 10.89 -0.85 -10.07
N TRP A 116 11.83 -1.50 -10.76
CA TRP A 116 13.22 -1.61 -10.28
C TRP A 116 13.96 -0.27 -10.48
N PRO A 117 14.82 0.20 -9.55
CA PRO A 117 15.30 -0.46 -8.32
C PRO A 117 14.39 -0.30 -7.09
N ASN A 118 13.34 0.50 -7.17
CA ASN A 118 12.48 0.86 -6.05
C ASN A 118 11.30 -0.11 -5.83
N CYS A 119 11.44 -1.37 -6.25
CA CYS A 119 10.34 -2.32 -6.26
C CYS A 119 9.92 -2.62 -4.82
N ARG A 120 8.66 -2.28 -4.49
CA ARG A 120 8.03 -2.49 -3.18
C ARG A 120 8.07 -3.95 -2.72
N TYR A 121 8.11 -4.89 -3.67
CA TYR A 121 8.03 -6.33 -3.43
C TYR A 121 9.38 -7.05 -3.45
N SER A 122 10.49 -6.29 -3.50
CA SER A 122 11.85 -6.85 -3.49
C SER A 122 12.13 -7.78 -2.30
N ASN A 123 11.54 -7.49 -1.13
CA ASN A 123 11.64 -8.36 0.05
C ASN A 123 10.91 -9.69 -0.12
N ILE A 124 9.75 -9.71 -0.79
CA ILE A 124 9.01 -10.96 -1.09
C ILE A 124 9.85 -11.85 -1.99
N LYS A 125 10.45 -11.27 -3.05
CA LYS A 125 11.38 -12.01 -3.91
C LYS A 125 12.54 -12.60 -3.13
N ARG A 126 13.17 -11.82 -2.24
CA ARG A 126 14.29 -12.29 -1.41
C ARG A 126 13.88 -13.47 -0.53
N GLN A 127 12.72 -13.39 0.11
CA GLN A 127 12.19 -14.47 0.96
C GLN A 127 11.90 -15.74 0.17
N GLY A 128 11.22 -15.64 -0.99
CA GLY A 128 10.94 -16.81 -1.84
C GLY A 128 12.22 -17.50 -2.33
N MET A 129 13.23 -16.71 -2.73
CA MET A 129 14.54 -17.25 -3.14
C MET A 129 15.28 -17.93 -1.98
N GLN A 130 15.10 -17.48 -0.74
CA GLN A 130 15.69 -18.10 0.43
C GLN A 130 14.99 -19.43 0.75
N LYS A 131 13.66 -19.48 0.77
CA LYS A 131 12.89 -20.71 0.97
C LYS A 131 13.27 -21.79 -0.05
N ALA A 132 13.35 -21.43 -1.33
CA ALA A 132 13.72 -22.37 -2.39
C ALA A 132 15.13 -22.95 -2.21
N ARG A 133 16.07 -22.17 -1.66
CA ARG A 133 17.42 -22.66 -1.32
C ARG A 133 17.40 -23.63 -0.15
N GLU A 134 16.60 -23.34 0.87
CA GLU A 134 16.45 -24.18 2.06
C GLU A 134 15.76 -25.51 1.72
N GLU A 135 14.69 -25.46 0.93
CA GLU A 135 13.97 -26.65 0.43
C GLU A 135 14.86 -27.52 -0.47
N GLY A 136 15.62 -26.89 -1.37
CA GLY A 136 16.60 -27.57 -2.19
C GLY A 136 17.73 -28.21 -1.37
N ALA A 137 18.14 -27.58 -0.27
CA ALA A 137 19.15 -28.14 0.63
C ALA A 137 18.60 -29.34 1.42
N THR A 138 17.36 -29.29 1.93
CA THR A 138 16.74 -30.42 2.65
C THR A 138 16.54 -31.66 1.78
N ASN A 139 16.27 -31.47 0.49
CA ASN A 139 16.09 -32.58 -0.45
C ASN A 139 17.43 -33.27 -0.81
N VAL A 140 18.57 -32.60 -0.67
CA VAL A 140 19.91 -33.17 -0.92
C VAL A 140 20.37 -34.10 0.21
N TRP A 141 19.80 -33.99 1.42
CA TRP A 141 20.15 -34.86 2.57
C TRP A 141 19.22 -36.07 2.76
N THR A 142 18.25 -36.26 1.86
CA THR A 142 17.26 -37.35 1.92
C THR A 142 17.39 -38.37 0.78
N GLU A 143 18.43 -38.27 -0.05
CA GLU A 143 18.80 -39.27 -1.06
C GLU A 143 20.02 -40.11 -0.64
#